data_AF-A0A959X469-F1
#
_entry.id   AF-A0A959X469-F1
#
_cell.length_a   1.000
_cell.length_b   1.000
_cell.length_c   1.000
_cell.angle_alpha   90.00
_cell.angle_beta   90.00
_cell.angle_gamma   90.00
#
_symmetry.space_group_name_H-M   'P 1'
#
loop_
_entity.id
_entity.type
_entity.pdbx_description
1 polymer ?
#
loop_
_entity_poly.entity_id
_entity_poly.type
_entity_poly.pdbx_seq_one_letter_code
_entity_poly.pdbx_strand_id
1 'polypeptide(L)'
;NLNLLIGRLNEIREQHPALQQLRDVHFHHAPHDSVMVFSKSEGDDVVLVVVSLDPDNTVESALNLDFAALGFPKAARVAVHDELTGEGYVWGHEAFVRLYPGKPAHILRVTAA
;
A
#
# COMPACT_ATOMS: atom_id res chain seq x y z
N ASN A 1 14.68 -11.49 11.07
CA ASN A 1 15.36 -12.33 10.05
C ASN A 1 15.12 -11.70 8.68
N LEU A 2 16.09 -10.94 8.18
CA LEU A 2 15.94 -10.14 6.95
C LEU A 2 15.73 -11.03 5.71
N ASN A 3 16.32 -12.21 5.68
CA ASN A 3 16.20 -13.15 4.55
C ASN A 3 14.76 -13.63 4.32
N LEU A 4 14.00 -13.82 5.41
CA LEU A 4 12.59 -14.20 5.32
C LEU A 4 11.74 -13.08 4.70
N LEU A 5 11.99 -11.84 5.12
CA LEU A 5 11.29 -10.67 4.56
C LEU A 5 11.62 -10.47 3.09
N ILE A 6 12.90 -10.57 2.71
CA ILE A 6 13.31 -10.46 1.29
C ILE A 6 12.66 -11.56 0.46
N GLY A 7 12.63 -12.81 0.94
CA GLY A 7 11.92 -13.91 0.28
C GLY A 7 10.45 -13.58 0.06
N ARG A 8 9.76 -13.12 1.11
CA ARG A 8 8.35 -12.71 1.02
C ARG A 8 8.12 -11.57 0.04
N LEU A 9 8.98 -10.55 0.05
CA LEU A 9 8.87 -9.44 -0.90
C LEU A 9 9.07 -9.90 -2.35
N ASN A 10 9.95 -10.86 -2.59
CA ASN A 10 10.13 -11.43 -3.93
C ASN A 10 8.89 -12.22 -4.37
N GLU A 11 8.31 -13.04 -3.50
CA GLU A 11 7.04 -13.74 -3.78
C GLU A 11 5.93 -12.76 -4.15
N ILE A 12 5.79 -11.67 -3.40
CA ILE A 12 4.81 -10.61 -3.69
C ILE A 12 5.09 -9.99 -5.07
N ARG A 13 6.36 -9.67 -5.38
CA ARG A 13 6.73 -9.12 -6.70
C ARG A 13 6.40 -10.08 -7.85
N GLU A 14 6.55 -11.39 -7.66
CA GLU A 14 6.20 -12.39 -8.67
C GLU A 14 4.69 -12.50 -8.88
N GLN A 15 3.90 -12.32 -7.82
CA GLN A 15 2.42 -12.42 -7.86
C GLN A 15 1.73 -11.18 -8.42
N HIS A 16 2.38 -10.01 -8.37
CA HIS A 16 1.80 -8.73 -8.77
C HIS A 16 2.52 -8.10 -9.97
N PRO A 17 1.98 -8.23 -11.20
CA PRO A 17 2.50 -7.55 -12.39
C PRO A 17 2.75 -6.05 -12.20
N ALA A 18 1.93 -5.34 -11.40
CA ALA A 18 2.10 -3.92 -11.09
C ALA A 18 3.48 -3.61 -10.46
N LEU A 19 4.08 -4.56 -9.75
CA LEU A 19 5.39 -4.40 -9.12
C LEU A 19 6.57 -4.75 -10.03
N GLN A 20 6.30 -5.32 -11.21
CA GLN A 20 7.31 -5.75 -12.19
C GLN A 20 7.62 -4.67 -13.23
N GLN A 21 6.75 -3.67 -13.38
CA GLN A 21 6.95 -2.54 -14.28
C GLN A 21 7.68 -1.38 -13.61
N LEU A 22 8.38 -0.54 -14.39
CA LEU A 22 9.03 0.68 -13.88
C LEU A 22 8.15 1.94 -13.99
N ARG A 23 7.14 1.90 -14.86
CA ARG A 23 6.24 3.02 -15.14
C ARG A 23 5.03 2.99 -14.18
N ASP A 24 4.23 4.04 -14.20
CA ASP A 24 2.92 4.10 -13.54
C ASP A 24 2.98 4.01 -12.01
N VAL A 25 3.80 4.87 -11.41
CA VAL A 25 3.80 5.15 -9.97
C VAL A 25 3.00 6.43 -9.72
N HIS A 26 2.00 6.35 -8.85
CA HIS A 26 1.23 7.51 -8.40
C HIS A 26 1.39 7.69 -6.88
N PHE A 27 1.75 8.88 -6.43
CA PHE A 27 1.85 9.19 -5.01
C PHE A 27 0.52 9.72 -4.49
N HIS A 28 0.05 9.12 -3.40
CA HIS A 28 -1.10 9.64 -2.65
C HIS A 28 -0.61 10.56 -1.53
N HIS A 29 -1.53 11.25 -0.88
CA HIS A 29 -1.15 12.19 0.17
C HIS A 29 -1.26 11.54 1.56
N ALA A 30 -0.21 11.72 2.36
CA ALA A 30 -0.24 11.54 3.80
C ALA A 30 0.25 12.86 4.44
N PRO A 31 -0.44 13.40 5.46
CA PRO A 31 -0.02 14.63 6.12
C PRO A 31 1.18 14.45 7.05
N HIS A 32 1.51 13.22 7.45
CA HIS A 32 2.68 12.96 8.30
C HIS A 32 3.94 12.81 7.44
N ASP A 33 4.96 13.66 7.66
CA ASP A 33 6.17 13.73 6.82
C ASP A 33 6.97 12.41 6.75
N SER A 34 6.95 11.62 7.82
CA SER A 34 7.58 10.30 7.85
C SER A 34 6.72 9.18 7.24
N VAL A 35 5.56 9.46 6.62
CA VAL A 35 4.73 8.47 5.94
C VAL A 35 4.71 8.75 4.45
N MET A 36 5.10 7.75 3.66
CA MET A 36 4.99 7.79 2.21
C MET A 36 3.94 6.77 1.76
N VAL A 37 3.08 7.20 0.83
CA VAL A 37 2.06 6.33 0.22
C VAL A 37 2.09 6.50 -1.30
N PHE A 38 2.16 5.38 -2.02
CA PHE A 38 2.12 5.35 -3.48
C PHE A 38 1.45 4.09 -3.98
N SER A 39 0.87 4.15 -5.18
CA SER A 39 0.31 3.00 -5.87
C SER A 39 1.02 2.74 -7.19
N LYS A 40 0.88 1.50 -7.63
CA LYS A 40 1.27 1.02 -8.95
C LYS A 40 0.16 0.15 -9.50
N SER A 41 0.00 0.15 -10.81
CA SER A 41 -1.03 -0.63 -11.49
C SER A 41 -0.54 -1.22 -12.81
N GLU A 42 -1.01 -2.42 -13.13
CA GLU A 42 -0.87 -3.05 -14.46
C GLU A 42 -2.16 -3.82 -14.76
N GLY A 43 -2.97 -3.33 -15.70
CA GLY A 43 -4.31 -3.87 -15.94
C GLY A 43 -5.21 -3.75 -14.70
N ASP A 44 -5.76 -4.88 -14.24
CA ASP A 44 -6.61 -4.96 -13.04
C ASP A 44 -5.81 -5.23 -11.75
N ASP A 45 -4.48 -5.40 -11.83
CA ASP A 45 -3.62 -5.55 -10.66
C ASP A 45 -3.21 -4.17 -10.13
N VAL A 46 -3.66 -3.84 -8.91
CA VAL A 46 -3.38 -2.55 -8.26
C VAL A 46 -2.77 -2.82 -6.89
N VAL A 47 -1.58 -2.28 -6.67
CA VAL A 47 -0.86 -2.39 -5.41
C VAL A 47 -0.65 -1.00 -4.82
N LEU A 48 -1.14 -0.79 -3.60
CA LEU A 48 -0.92 0.40 -2.79
C LEU A 48 0.11 0.08 -1.70
N VAL A 49 1.17 0.86 -1.63
CA VAL A 49 2.22 0.72 -0.62
C VAL A 49 2.16 1.91 0.32
N VAL A 50 2.14 1.64 1.63
CA VAL A 50 2.25 2.64 2.69
C VAL A 50 3.47 2.30 3.52
N VAL A 51 4.41 3.23 3.71
CA VAL A 51 5.68 2.96 4.39
C VAL A 51 6.09 4.10 5.32
N SER A 52 6.62 3.73 6.49
CA SER A 52 7.28 4.64 7.43
C SER A 52 8.72 4.88 6.98
N LEU A 53 9.12 6.15 6.93
CA LEU A 53 10.49 6.60 6.73
C LEU A 53 11.25 6.74 8.07
N ASP A 54 10.55 6.65 9.20
CA ASP A 54 11.14 6.57 10.53
C ASP A 54 11.41 5.10 10.88
N PRO A 55 12.68 4.68 11.06
CA PRO A 55 13.04 3.30 11.37
C PRO A 55 12.87 2.93 12.85
N ASP A 56 12.76 3.92 13.74
CA ASP A 56 12.90 3.74 15.18
C ASP A 56 11.55 3.87 15.92
N ASN A 57 10.62 4.67 15.38
CA ASN A 57 9.39 5.02 16.07
C ASN A 57 8.13 4.43 15.42
N THR A 58 7.09 4.31 16.24
CA THR A 58 5.73 4.10 15.72
C THR A 58 5.22 5.41 15.13
N VAL A 59 4.68 5.35 13.92
CA VAL A 59 4.11 6.49 13.21
C VAL A 59 2.66 6.20 12.87
N GLU A 60 1.80 7.21 13.03
CA GLU A 60 0.39 7.16 12.70
C GLU A 60 0.04 8.28 11.73
N SER A 61 -0.77 7.99 10.72
CA SER A 61 -1.20 9.01 9.77
C SER A 61 -2.56 8.66 9.16
N ALA A 62 -3.34 9.70 8.88
CA ALA A 62 -4.38 9.63 7.88
C ALA A 62 -3.75 9.45 6.48
N LEU A 63 -4.50 8.90 5.55
CA LEU A 63 -4.14 8.77 4.14
C LEU A 63 -5.28 9.34 3.31
N ASN A 64 -4.95 10.18 2.33
CA ASN A 64 -5.89 10.71 1.36
C ASN A 64 -5.59 10.05 0.01
N LEU A 65 -6.46 9.12 -0.38
CA LEU A 65 -6.28 8.23 -1.51
C LEU A 65 -7.00 8.79 -2.75
N ASP A 66 -6.27 8.88 -3.85
CA ASP A 66 -6.83 9.20 -5.16
C ASP A 66 -7.39 7.92 -5.78
N PHE A 67 -8.70 7.73 -5.64
CA PHE A 67 -9.37 6.55 -6.18
C PHE A 67 -9.40 6.53 -7.71
N ALA A 68 -9.28 7.68 -8.39
CA ALA A 68 -9.16 7.69 -9.84
C ALA A 68 -7.80 7.11 -10.27
N ALA A 69 -6.72 7.47 -9.57
CA ALA A 69 -5.39 6.89 -9.79
C ALA A 69 -5.33 5.39 -9.45
N LEU A 70 -6.14 4.94 -8.49
CA LEU A 70 -6.29 3.51 -8.17
C LEU A 70 -7.16 2.74 -9.19
N GLY A 71 -7.74 3.39 -10.19
CA GLY A 71 -8.62 2.75 -11.18
C GLY A 71 -10.09 2.60 -10.74
N PHE A 72 -10.49 3.22 -9.63
CA PHE A 72 -11.84 3.15 -9.05
C PHE A 72 -12.52 4.53 -8.90
N PRO A 73 -12.57 5.38 -9.95
CA PRO A 73 -12.99 6.80 -9.84
C PRO A 73 -14.43 7.02 -9.34
N LYS A 74 -15.30 6.01 -9.47
CA LYS A 74 -16.71 6.06 -9.03
C LYS A 74 -16.95 5.33 -7.71
N ALA A 75 -15.94 4.67 -7.15
CA ALA A 75 -16.12 3.91 -5.93
C ALA A 75 -16.17 4.83 -4.71
N ALA A 76 -17.06 4.51 -3.78
CA ALA A 76 -17.06 5.13 -2.45
C ALA A 76 -16.06 4.44 -1.51
N ARG A 77 -15.80 3.14 -1.75
CA ARG A 77 -14.90 2.29 -0.96
C ARG A 77 -14.17 1.29 -1.83
N VAL A 78 -13.00 0.86 -1.37
CA VAL A 78 -12.20 -0.24 -1.95
C VAL A 78 -11.88 -1.26 -0.86
N ALA A 79 -11.76 -2.53 -1.25
CA ALA A 79 -11.21 -3.55 -0.39
C ALA A 79 -9.69 -3.56 -0.56
N VAL A 80 -8.97 -3.69 0.56
CA VAL A 80 -7.51 -3.78 0.58
C VAL A 80 -7.07 -5.02 1.34
N HIS A 81 -6.11 -5.76 0.79
CA HIS A 81 -5.51 -6.95 1.41
C HIS A 81 -4.01 -6.75 1.59
N ASP A 82 -3.52 -6.83 2.83
CA ASP A 82 -2.10 -6.66 3.15
C ASP A 82 -1.34 -7.97 2.88
N GLU A 83 -0.57 -7.99 1.80
CA GLU A 83 0.22 -9.14 1.37
C GLU A 83 1.31 -9.55 2.37
N LEU A 84 1.67 -8.67 3.31
CA LEU A 84 2.63 -8.98 4.37
C LEU A 84 2.00 -9.72 5.56
N THR A 85 0.74 -9.43 5.89
CA THR A 85 0.07 -9.99 7.08
C THR A 85 -1.17 -10.84 6.80
N GLY A 86 -1.72 -10.78 5.60
CA GLY A 86 -2.98 -11.40 5.21
C GLY A 86 -4.23 -10.67 5.72
N GLU A 87 -4.07 -9.51 6.36
CA GLU A 87 -5.19 -8.74 6.90
C GLU A 87 -5.99 -8.06 5.78
N GLY A 88 -7.31 -7.99 5.94
CA GLY A 88 -8.22 -7.35 4.99
C GLY A 88 -8.93 -6.16 5.61
N TYR A 89 -9.07 -5.08 4.86
CA TYR A 89 -9.80 -3.88 5.28
C TYR A 89 -10.68 -3.35 4.15
N VAL A 90 -11.65 -2.51 4.50
CA VAL A 90 -12.43 -1.73 3.53
C VAL A 90 -12.21 -0.26 3.80
N TRP A 91 -11.65 0.46 2.84
CA TRP A 91 -11.25 1.85 2.98
C TRP A 91 -12.07 2.78 2.11
N GLY A 92 -12.27 4.02 2.58
CA GLY A 92 -12.77 5.11 1.76
C GLY A 92 -11.63 5.92 1.15
N HIS A 93 -11.96 7.11 0.63
CA HIS A 93 -10.97 8.08 0.15
C HIS A 93 -10.02 8.53 1.26
N GLU A 94 -10.48 8.45 2.52
CA GLU A 94 -9.65 8.61 3.70
C GLU A 94 -9.48 7.26 4.40
N ALA A 95 -8.25 6.97 4.82
CA ALA A 95 -7.90 5.80 5.62
C ALA A 95 -6.95 6.21 6.76
N PHE A 96 -6.78 5.33 7.75
CA PHE A 96 -5.85 5.54 8.86
C PHE A 96 -4.90 4.35 8.95
N VAL A 97 -3.61 4.63 9.16
CA VAL A 97 -2.59 3.61 9.36
C VAL A 97 -1.79 3.86 10.63
N ARG A 98 -1.30 2.76 11.21
CA ARG A 98 -0.31 2.74 12.28
C ARG A 98 0.82 1.82 11.87
N LEU A 99 2.02 2.38 11.72
CA LEU A 99 3.24 1.68 11.32
C LEU A 99 4.21 1.68 12.50
N TYR A 100 4.95 0.59 12.70
CA TYR A 100 5.92 0.49 13.78
C TYR A 100 7.17 -0.28 13.29
N PRO A 101 8.33 -0.20 13.96
CA PRO A 101 9.58 -0.76 13.42
C PRO A 101 9.53 -2.25 13.05
N GLY A 102 8.68 -3.04 13.73
CA GLY A 102 8.45 -4.45 13.40
C GLY A 102 7.55 -4.70 12.18
N LYS A 103 6.77 -3.70 11.75
CA LYS A 103 5.90 -3.69 10.57
C LYS A 103 5.95 -2.27 9.95
N PRO A 104 7.06 -1.92 9.27
CA PRO A 104 7.29 -0.55 8.81
C PRO A 104 6.48 -0.20 7.55
N ALA A 105 5.85 -1.18 6.91
CA ALA A 105 5.09 -0.99 5.69
C ALA A 105 3.85 -1.90 5.61
N HIS A 106 2.89 -1.46 4.81
CA HIS A 106 1.81 -2.26 4.25
C HIS A 106 2.02 -2.37 2.74
N ILE A 107 1.82 -3.57 2.19
CA ILE A 107 1.76 -3.80 0.74
C ILE A 107 0.37 -4.34 0.43
N LEU A 108 -0.48 -3.48 -0.11
CA LEU A 108 -1.92 -3.71 -0.18
C LEU A 108 -2.33 -3.99 -1.62
N ARG A 109 -2.85 -5.18 -1.88
CA ARG A 109 -3.64 -5.42 -3.09
C ARG A 109 -4.98 -4.70 -2.95
N VAL A 110 -5.35 -3.90 -3.95
CA VAL A 110 -6.60 -3.13 -3.97
C VAL A 110 -7.59 -3.76 -4.94
N THR A 111 -8.85 -3.92 -4.52
CA THR A 111 -9.95 -4.38 -5.37
C THR A 111 -11.20 -3.54 -5.13
N ALA A 112 -12.17 -3.65 -6.05
CA ALA A 112 -13.52 -3.15 -5.77
C ALA A 112 -14.08 -3.80 -4.48
N ALA A 113 -14.76 -2.99 -3.65
CA ALA A 113 -15.42 -3.43 -2.43
C ALA A 113 -16.81 -4.06 -2.70
#